data_AF-A0AAV8W6M5-F1
#
_entry.id   AF-A0AAV8W6M5-F1
#
_cell.length_a   1.000
_cell.length_b   1.000
_cell.length_c   1.000
_cell.angle_alpha   90.00
_cell.angle_beta   90.00
_cell.angle_gamma   90.00
#
_symmetry.space_group_name_H-M   'P 1'
#
loop_
_entity.id
_entity.type
_entity.pdbx_description
1 polymer ?
#
loop_
_entity_poly.entity_id
_entity_poly.type
_entity_poly.pdbx_seq_one_letter_code
_entity_poly.pdbx_strand_id
1 'polypeptide(L)'
;MSNVETSVWNKPLVLEDSNSKHKYKLPKDAHEKEVNDLYEHLKFERNKYAKYKIIQDALEECIDVNSELDQNLKTKVRDILLSGSVVQCLSLEEFPSNESRQSVLGLIDINQHELNYMENKHLQDVLKRKLEEKYETVCDDFRKTTSKDIENTLENIPSSVPLQMVTEDKILLDLKDRLLLEQEQYVKNLSNQSDLLSEITDARLKKVPELTEHKIKEYQIKEKLNHVKSSLMQEKVRVDVFTEANGSLQAYKELIKDIKDQQSDCEKEIQRLMDLKEKYSQVSCKQYDDILKSYLQYKATIEKKKLLYETLKS
;
A
#
# COMPACT_ATOMS: atom_id res chain seq x y z
N MET A 1 25.85 39.49 -15.36
CA MET A 1 26.14 38.19 -16.02
C MET A 1 25.79 37.12 -15.01
N SER A 2 24.92 36.13 -15.19
CA SER A 2 24.12 35.66 -16.32
C SER A 2 23.24 34.58 -15.68
N ASN A 3 21.95 34.84 -15.44
CA ASN A 3 21.01 33.79 -15.06
C ASN A 3 20.68 33.00 -16.32
N VAL A 4 21.06 31.72 -16.31
CA VAL A 4 20.77 30.78 -17.40
C VAL A 4 19.32 30.33 -17.28
N GLU A 5 18.64 30.41 -18.42
CA GLU A 5 17.24 30.18 -18.66
C GLU A 5 16.85 28.70 -18.49
N THR A 6 15.80 28.44 -17.71
CA THR A 6 14.98 27.23 -17.82
C THR A 6 13.51 27.64 -17.82
N SER A 7 13.04 28.07 -18.99
CA SER A 7 11.63 28.32 -19.27
C SER A 7 11.31 27.75 -20.66
N VAL A 8 11.28 26.44 -20.76
CA VAL A 8 10.63 25.74 -21.87
C VAL A 8 9.43 25.04 -21.25
N TRP A 9 8.28 25.12 -21.93
CA TRP A 9 6.96 24.58 -21.54
C TRP A 9 6.07 25.49 -20.67
N ASN A 10 5.62 26.60 -21.27
CA ASN A 10 4.26 27.11 -21.10
C ASN A 10 3.94 28.09 -22.24
N LYS A 11 3.44 27.56 -23.37
CA LYS A 11 2.69 28.35 -24.36
C LYS A 11 1.24 27.85 -24.34
N PRO A 12 0.25 28.70 -24.05
CA PRO A 12 -1.16 28.34 -24.24
C PRO A 12 -1.45 28.25 -25.75
N LEU A 13 -2.07 27.15 -26.16
CA LEU A 13 -2.68 27.02 -27.48
C LEU A 13 -3.82 28.04 -27.58
N VAL A 14 -3.64 29.05 -28.43
CA VAL A 14 -4.73 29.89 -28.93
C VAL A 14 -5.36 29.13 -30.09
N LEU A 15 -6.55 28.60 -29.88
CA LEU A 15 -7.44 28.17 -30.97
C LEU A 15 -8.28 29.39 -31.36
N GLU A 16 -8.05 29.91 -32.55
CA GLU A 16 -8.85 30.95 -33.17
C GLU A 16 -10.23 30.38 -33.54
N ASP A 17 -11.27 30.80 -32.81
CA ASP A 17 -12.66 30.60 -33.21
C ASP A 17 -13.01 31.59 -34.33
N SER A 18 -13.01 31.08 -35.57
CA SER A 18 -13.57 31.77 -36.73
C SER A 18 -14.71 30.94 -37.34
N ASN A 19 -15.89 31.02 -36.72
CA ASN A 19 -17.15 31.15 -37.48
C ASN A 19 -18.34 31.51 -36.59
N SER A 20 -18.68 32.80 -36.60
CA SER A 20 -19.91 33.34 -36.04
C SER A 20 -21.06 33.22 -37.06
N LYS A 21 -22.27 33.03 -36.53
CA LYS A 21 -23.61 33.31 -37.10
C LYS A 21 -24.37 32.12 -37.69
N HIS A 22 -25.07 31.40 -36.81
CA HIS A 22 -26.55 31.41 -36.75
C HIS A 22 -27.02 30.71 -35.46
N LYS A 23 -27.11 31.48 -34.36
CA LYS A 23 -27.88 31.06 -33.18
C LYS A 23 -29.29 31.64 -33.32
N TYR A 24 -30.24 30.80 -33.73
CA TYR A 24 -31.65 31.06 -33.48
C TYR A 24 -31.85 31.11 -31.96
N LYS A 25 -32.00 32.31 -31.40
CA LYS A 25 -32.49 32.46 -30.02
C LYS A 25 -33.99 32.22 -30.05
N LEU A 26 -34.43 31.02 -29.68
CA LEU A 26 -35.83 30.81 -29.31
C LEU A 26 -36.15 31.62 -28.03
N PRO A 27 -37.37 32.15 -27.88
CA PRO A 27 -37.76 32.93 -26.71
C PRO A 27 -37.71 32.07 -25.44
N LYS A 28 -37.17 32.59 -24.34
CA LYS A 28 -37.11 31.89 -23.03
C LYS A 28 -38.47 31.36 -22.55
N ASP A 29 -39.55 32.06 -22.91
CA ASP A 29 -40.94 31.69 -22.62
C ASP A 29 -41.38 30.37 -23.28
N ALA A 30 -40.73 29.95 -24.38
CA ALA A 30 -41.05 28.70 -25.05
C ALA A 30 -40.49 27.50 -24.26
N HIS A 31 -39.30 27.63 -23.69
CA HIS A 31 -38.70 26.57 -22.87
C HIS A 31 -39.37 26.45 -21.50
N GLU A 32 -39.81 27.55 -20.89
CA GLU A 32 -40.58 27.50 -19.64
C GLU A 32 -41.96 26.85 -19.84
N LYS A 33 -42.62 27.09 -20.98
CA LYS A 33 -43.86 26.40 -21.35
C LYS A 33 -43.63 24.92 -21.63
N GLU A 34 -42.59 24.57 -22.37
CA GLU A 34 -42.24 23.18 -22.66
C GLU A 34 -41.93 22.39 -21.38
N VAL A 35 -41.20 22.98 -20.43
CA VAL A 35 -40.94 22.37 -19.11
C VAL A 35 -42.22 22.22 -18.30
N ASN A 36 -43.12 23.20 -18.35
CA ASN A 36 -44.40 23.13 -17.64
C ASN A 36 -45.36 22.09 -18.25
N ASP A 37 -45.37 21.97 -19.59
CA ASP A 37 -46.15 20.95 -20.31
C ASP A 37 -45.61 19.54 -20.01
N LEU A 38 -44.28 19.38 -19.96
CA LEU A 38 -43.64 18.14 -19.51
C LEU A 38 -43.95 17.82 -18.05
N TYR A 39 -44.03 18.83 -17.18
CA TYR A 39 -44.35 18.65 -15.78
C TYR A 39 -45.80 18.19 -15.58
N GLU A 40 -46.76 18.80 -16.27
CA GLU A 40 -48.16 18.35 -16.23
C GLU A 40 -48.33 16.97 -16.89
N HIS A 41 -47.57 16.66 -17.94
CA HIS A 41 -47.56 15.31 -18.53
C HIS A 41 -46.99 14.27 -17.56
N LEU A 42 -45.88 14.56 -16.89
CA LEU A 42 -45.32 13.69 -15.84
C LEU A 42 -46.26 13.51 -14.65
N LYS A 43 -47.01 14.54 -14.28
CA LYS A 43 -48.02 14.47 -13.22
C LYS A 43 -49.22 13.62 -13.64
N PHE A 44 -49.65 13.73 -14.89
CA PHE A 44 -50.67 12.87 -15.46
C PHE A 44 -50.21 11.40 -15.49
N GLU A 45 -48.99 11.13 -15.96
CA GLU A 45 -48.42 9.78 -15.97
C GLU A 45 -48.20 9.22 -14.56
N ARG A 46 -47.75 10.05 -13.62
CA ARG A 46 -47.65 9.67 -12.20
C ARG A 46 -49.01 9.29 -11.62
N ASN A 47 -50.07 10.02 -11.94
CA ASN A 47 -51.42 9.71 -11.48
C ASN A 47 -51.96 8.43 -12.13
N LYS A 48 -51.65 8.21 -13.40
CA LYS A 48 -51.94 6.97 -14.12
C LYS A 48 -51.25 5.78 -13.44
N TYR A 49 -49.95 5.92 -13.16
CA TYR A 49 -49.14 4.93 -12.44
C TYR A 49 -49.67 4.62 -11.04
N ALA A 50 -50.03 5.64 -10.27
CA ALA A 50 -50.57 5.44 -8.93
C ALA A 50 -51.87 4.61 -8.97
N LYS A 51 -52.75 4.86 -9.94
CA LYS A 51 -53.98 4.08 -10.14
C LYS A 51 -53.67 2.62 -10.53
N TYR A 52 -52.71 2.40 -11.41
CA TYR A 52 -52.31 1.05 -11.80
C TYR A 52 -51.74 0.25 -10.64
N LYS A 53 -50.88 0.87 -9.83
CA LYS A 53 -50.30 0.22 -8.66
C LYS A 53 -51.38 -0.20 -7.66
N ILE A 54 -52.36 0.68 -7.40
CA ILE A 54 -53.49 0.35 -6.52
C ILE A 54 -54.29 -0.86 -7.06
N ILE A 55 -54.53 -0.92 -8.37
CA ILE A 55 -55.23 -2.04 -9.00
C ILE A 55 -54.40 -3.33 -8.93
N GLN A 56 -53.09 -3.25 -9.17
CA GLN A 56 -52.19 -4.40 -9.07
C GLN A 56 -52.11 -4.93 -7.64
N ASP A 57 -51.93 -4.05 -6.65
CA ASP A 57 -51.90 -4.42 -5.23
C ASP A 57 -53.24 -5.04 -4.79
N ALA A 58 -54.37 -4.50 -5.27
CA ALA A 58 -55.69 -5.08 -5.02
C ALA A 58 -55.88 -6.45 -5.70
N LEU A 59 -55.29 -6.65 -6.89
CA LEU A 59 -55.35 -7.91 -7.62
C LEU A 59 -54.50 -9.00 -6.96
N GLU A 60 -53.31 -8.65 -6.45
CA GLU A 60 -52.45 -9.55 -5.67
C GLU A 60 -53.15 -10.00 -4.37
N GLU A 61 -53.83 -9.09 -3.68
CA GLU A 61 -54.66 -9.42 -2.51
C GLU A 61 -55.88 -10.28 -2.86
N CYS A 62 -56.46 -10.13 -4.06
CA CYS A 62 -57.54 -11.00 -4.55
C CYS A 62 -57.08 -12.43 -4.83
N ILE A 63 -55.77 -12.67 -4.98
CA ILE A 63 -55.18 -13.99 -5.27
C ILE A 63 -54.67 -14.66 -3.99
N ASP A 64 -54.67 -13.93 -2.87
CA ASP A 64 -54.17 -14.39 -1.59
C ASP A 64 -55.08 -15.46 -0.95
N VAL A 65 -54.51 -16.23 0.00
CA VAL A 65 -55.14 -17.46 0.54
C VAL A 65 -56.54 -17.20 1.12
N ASN A 66 -56.78 -16.00 1.66
CA ASN A 66 -58.02 -15.59 2.34
C ASN A 66 -59.08 -14.94 1.43
N SER A 67 -58.89 -14.89 0.11
CA SER A 67 -59.85 -14.24 -0.79
C SER A 67 -61.07 -15.13 -1.13
N GLU A 68 -62.18 -14.50 -1.50
CA GLU A 68 -63.44 -15.15 -1.89
C GLU A 68 -63.40 -15.85 -3.26
N LEU A 69 -62.29 -15.75 -4.00
CA LEU A 69 -62.15 -16.40 -5.31
C LEU A 69 -62.02 -17.93 -5.18
N ASP A 70 -62.61 -18.65 -6.14
CA ASP A 70 -62.40 -20.09 -6.27
C ASP A 70 -60.90 -20.41 -6.50
N GLN A 71 -60.42 -21.52 -5.93
CA GLN A 71 -59.01 -21.89 -5.92
C GLN A 71 -58.46 -22.11 -7.34
N ASN A 72 -59.31 -22.60 -8.25
CA ASN A 72 -58.97 -22.75 -9.67
C ASN A 72 -58.79 -21.38 -10.35
N LEU A 73 -59.64 -20.41 -10.00
CA LEU A 73 -59.55 -19.06 -10.54
C LEU A 73 -58.35 -18.29 -9.97
N LYS A 74 -58.02 -18.44 -8.68
CA LYS A 74 -56.79 -17.89 -8.07
C LYS A 74 -55.55 -18.36 -8.80
N THR A 75 -55.48 -19.66 -9.11
CA THR A 75 -54.34 -20.26 -9.80
C THR A 75 -54.24 -19.72 -11.22
N LYS A 76 -55.35 -19.68 -11.97
CA LYS A 76 -55.39 -19.08 -13.32
C LYS A 76 -54.96 -17.61 -13.33
N VAL A 77 -55.47 -16.78 -12.42
CA VAL A 77 -55.10 -15.34 -12.37
C VAL A 77 -53.63 -15.17 -11.99
N ARG A 78 -53.10 -15.99 -11.07
CA ARG A 78 -51.67 -16.01 -10.74
C ARG A 78 -50.82 -16.39 -11.95
N ASP A 79 -51.22 -17.42 -12.70
CA ASP A 79 -50.52 -17.87 -13.89
C ASP A 79 -50.60 -16.82 -15.03
N ILE A 80 -51.70 -16.07 -15.13
CA ILE A 80 -51.84 -14.93 -16.06
C ILE A 80 -50.89 -13.79 -15.68
N LEU A 81 -50.79 -13.44 -14.39
CA LEU A 81 -49.85 -12.41 -13.93
C LEU A 81 -48.40 -12.83 -14.16
N LEU A 82 -48.05 -14.07 -13.81
CA LEU A 82 -46.71 -14.62 -14.01
C LEU A 82 -46.35 -14.72 -15.49
N SER A 83 -47.27 -15.20 -16.35
CA SER A 83 -47.05 -15.23 -17.80
C SER A 83 -46.89 -13.83 -18.39
N GLY A 84 -47.67 -12.85 -17.90
CA GLY A 84 -47.50 -11.44 -18.26
C GLY A 84 -46.12 -10.88 -17.89
N SER A 85 -45.61 -11.18 -16.69
CA SER A 85 -44.28 -10.78 -16.26
C SER A 85 -43.16 -11.47 -17.07
N VAL A 86 -43.32 -12.77 -17.35
CA VAL A 86 -42.33 -13.56 -18.10
C VAL A 86 -42.27 -13.13 -19.57
N VAL A 87 -43.40 -12.86 -20.22
CA VAL A 87 -43.44 -12.34 -21.61
C VAL A 87 -42.71 -11.01 -21.72
N GLN A 88 -42.81 -10.15 -20.70
CA GLN A 88 -42.12 -8.85 -20.66
C GLN A 88 -40.61 -8.96 -20.44
N CYS A 89 -40.15 -9.96 -19.68
CA CYS A 89 -38.72 -10.23 -19.54
C CYS A 89 -38.11 -10.91 -20.77
N LEU A 90 -38.94 -11.51 -21.63
CA LEU A 90 -38.53 -12.27 -22.80
C LEU A 90 -38.70 -11.53 -24.14
N SER A 91 -39.37 -10.37 -24.16
CA SER A 91 -39.55 -9.56 -25.37
C SER A 91 -38.31 -8.73 -25.68
N LEU A 92 -37.57 -9.10 -26.73
CA LEU A 92 -36.57 -8.26 -27.37
C LEU A 92 -37.27 -7.36 -28.40
N GLU A 93 -37.61 -6.13 -28.05
CA GLU A 93 -38.18 -5.16 -29.01
C GLU A 93 -37.12 -4.53 -29.95
N GLU A 94 -35.84 -4.89 -29.84
CA GLU A 94 -34.76 -4.21 -30.59
C GLU A 94 -34.37 -4.83 -31.94
N PHE A 95 -35.06 -5.86 -32.45
CA PHE A 95 -34.73 -6.44 -33.76
C PHE A 95 -35.81 -6.18 -34.83
N PRO A 96 -35.57 -5.26 -35.80
CA PRO A 96 -36.43 -5.09 -36.94
C PRO A 96 -36.07 -6.16 -37.97
N SER A 97 -36.51 -7.39 -37.75
CA SER A 97 -36.49 -8.41 -38.79
C SER A 97 -37.79 -9.19 -38.78
N ASN A 98 -38.45 -9.14 -39.93
CA ASN A 98 -39.67 -9.84 -40.29
C ASN A 98 -39.72 -11.30 -39.77
N GLU A 99 -40.91 -11.65 -39.27
CA GLU A 99 -41.49 -13.01 -39.24
C GLU A 99 -41.04 -14.04 -38.19
N SER A 100 -40.45 -13.67 -37.05
CA SER A 100 -40.50 -14.60 -35.90
C SER A 100 -40.51 -13.89 -34.55
N ARG A 101 -41.54 -14.16 -33.74
CA ARG A 101 -41.58 -13.82 -32.32
C ARG A 101 -40.46 -14.58 -31.60
N GLN A 102 -39.25 -14.03 -31.59
CA GLN A 102 -38.12 -14.61 -30.89
C GLN A 102 -38.15 -14.18 -29.42
N SER A 103 -38.40 -15.13 -28.52
CA SER A 103 -38.15 -14.96 -27.10
C SER A 103 -36.69 -15.28 -26.79
N VAL A 104 -36.10 -14.61 -25.78
CA VAL A 104 -34.68 -14.77 -25.35
C VAL A 104 -34.23 -16.24 -25.17
N LEU A 105 -35.17 -17.18 -25.01
CA LEU A 105 -34.92 -18.61 -24.78
C LEU A 105 -35.67 -19.58 -25.72
N GLY A 106 -36.30 -19.11 -26.80
CA GLY A 106 -37.03 -19.98 -27.73
C GLY A 106 -38.32 -20.61 -27.17
N LEU A 107 -38.82 -20.10 -26.04
CA LEU A 107 -40.15 -20.42 -25.51
C LEU A 107 -41.19 -19.67 -26.35
N ILE A 108 -41.78 -20.35 -27.34
CA ILE A 108 -42.71 -19.75 -28.30
C ILE A 108 -44.16 -19.78 -27.78
N ASP A 109 -44.49 -20.73 -26.90
CA ASP A 109 -45.85 -20.91 -26.38
C ASP A 109 -45.86 -20.94 -24.85
N ILE A 110 -45.93 -19.75 -24.23
CA ILE A 110 -46.42 -19.64 -22.86
C ILE A 110 -47.94 -19.79 -22.97
N ASN A 111 -48.48 -20.93 -22.49
CA ASN A 111 -49.91 -21.23 -22.52
C ASN A 111 -50.72 -20.02 -22.04
N GLN A 112 -51.43 -19.36 -22.97
CA GLN A 112 -52.32 -18.25 -22.65
C GLN A 112 -53.48 -18.81 -21.84
N HIS A 113 -53.38 -18.70 -20.51
CA HIS A 113 -54.52 -18.99 -19.64
C HIS A 113 -55.51 -17.85 -19.86
N GLU A 114 -56.56 -18.10 -20.63
CA GLU A 114 -57.63 -17.12 -20.85
C GLU A 114 -58.71 -17.29 -19.79
N LEU A 115 -59.18 -16.17 -19.23
CA LEU A 115 -60.34 -16.15 -18.35
C LEU A 115 -61.61 -16.26 -19.19
N ASN A 116 -62.47 -17.20 -18.83
CA ASN A 116 -63.80 -17.26 -19.42
C ASN A 116 -64.65 -16.05 -18.98
N TYR A 117 -65.69 -15.71 -19.73
CA TYR A 117 -66.54 -14.54 -19.46
C TYR A 117 -67.07 -14.49 -18.01
N MET A 118 -67.50 -15.64 -17.47
CA MET A 118 -67.98 -15.75 -16.09
C MET A 118 -66.87 -15.60 -15.05
N GLU A 119 -65.66 -16.09 -15.35
CA GLU A 119 -64.47 -15.96 -14.52
C GLU A 119 -64.00 -14.50 -14.46
N ASN A 120 -63.99 -13.82 -15.61
CA ASN A 120 -63.67 -12.40 -15.71
C ASN A 120 -64.69 -11.53 -14.96
N LYS A 121 -65.99 -11.82 -15.11
CA LYS A 121 -67.04 -11.10 -14.38
C LYS A 121 -66.89 -11.30 -12.86
N HIS A 122 -66.63 -12.52 -12.42
CA HIS A 122 -66.43 -12.82 -11.01
C HIS A 122 -65.19 -12.12 -10.43
N LEU A 123 -64.08 -12.10 -11.18
CA LEU A 123 -62.88 -11.35 -10.81
C LEU A 123 -63.15 -9.84 -10.72
N GLN A 124 -63.88 -9.27 -11.68
CA GLN A 124 -64.25 -7.85 -11.66
C GLN A 124 -65.12 -7.48 -10.46
N ASP A 125 -66.09 -8.32 -10.10
CA ASP A 125 -66.99 -8.07 -8.97
C ASP A 125 -66.24 -8.12 -7.63
N VAL A 126 -65.29 -9.06 -7.48
CA VAL A 126 -64.46 -9.17 -6.27
C VAL A 126 -63.42 -8.06 -6.20
N LEU A 127 -62.79 -7.71 -7.33
CA LEU A 127 -61.85 -6.59 -7.41
C LEU A 127 -62.51 -5.26 -7.08
N LYS A 128 -63.73 -5.00 -7.58
CA LYS A 128 -64.51 -3.80 -7.23
C LYS A 128 -64.77 -3.70 -5.74
N ARG A 129 -65.23 -4.79 -5.12
CA ARG A 129 -65.49 -4.82 -3.68
C ARG A 129 -64.22 -4.58 -2.86
N LYS A 130 -63.09 -5.17 -3.28
CA LYS A 130 -61.79 -4.93 -2.62
C LYS A 130 -61.29 -3.50 -2.79
N LEU A 131 -61.53 -2.89 -3.94
CA LEU A 131 -61.19 -1.50 -4.18
C LEU A 131 -62.05 -0.55 -3.34
N GLU A 132 -63.35 -0.86 -3.19
CA GLU A 132 -64.27 -0.15 -2.31
C GLU A 132 -63.86 -0.29 -0.84
N GLU A 133 -63.52 -1.50 -0.37
CA GLU A 133 -62.98 -1.72 0.99
C GLU A 133 -61.68 -0.94 1.25
N LYS A 134 -60.77 -0.90 0.27
CA LYS A 134 -59.54 -0.09 0.37
C LYS A 134 -59.84 1.39 0.38
N TYR A 135 -60.79 1.85 -0.44
CA TYR A 135 -61.22 3.24 -0.46
C TYR A 135 -61.76 3.65 0.92
N GLU A 136 -62.66 2.86 1.50
CA GLU A 136 -63.18 3.09 2.85
C GLU A 136 -62.08 3.07 3.91
N THR A 137 -61.13 2.13 3.83
CA THR A 137 -60.00 2.05 4.79
C THR A 137 -59.10 3.27 4.71
N VAL A 138 -58.76 3.72 3.49
CA VAL A 138 -57.98 4.94 3.26
C VAL A 138 -58.76 6.17 3.73
N CYS A 139 -60.08 6.18 3.52
CA CYS A 139 -60.94 7.25 3.99
C CYS A 139 -60.99 7.33 5.51
N ASP A 140 -61.09 6.18 6.18
CA ASP A 140 -61.08 6.08 7.64
C ASP A 140 -59.72 6.45 8.24
N ASP A 141 -58.62 6.04 7.62
CA ASP A 141 -57.27 6.38 8.10
C ASP A 141 -56.94 7.87 7.88
N PHE A 142 -57.44 8.46 6.78
CA PHE A 142 -57.36 9.89 6.56
C PHE A 142 -58.23 10.68 7.54
N ARG A 143 -59.45 10.21 7.83
CA ARG A 143 -60.34 10.77 8.86
C ARG A 143 -59.69 10.74 10.24
N LYS A 144 -59.08 9.62 10.63
CA LYS A 144 -58.35 9.48 11.91
C LYS A 144 -57.17 10.44 12.01
N THR A 145 -56.46 10.69 10.91
CA THR A 145 -55.27 11.53 10.88
C THR A 145 -55.59 13.03 10.80
N THR A 146 -56.67 13.40 10.10
CA THR A 146 -56.93 14.80 9.71
C THR A 146 -58.21 15.37 10.33
N SER A 147 -59.07 14.54 10.94
CA SER A 147 -60.40 14.92 11.48
C SER A 147 -61.31 15.63 10.46
N LYS A 148 -61.14 15.33 9.16
CA LYS A 148 -61.90 15.91 8.05
C LYS A 148 -62.34 14.82 7.08
N ASP A 149 -63.54 14.97 6.53
CA ASP A 149 -64.09 14.10 5.49
C ASP A 149 -63.47 14.40 4.11
N ILE A 150 -63.00 13.35 3.42
CA ILE A 150 -62.42 13.46 2.06
C ILE A 150 -63.46 13.91 1.04
N GLU A 151 -64.72 13.52 1.23
CA GLU A 151 -65.83 13.86 0.34
C GLU A 151 -66.01 15.37 0.17
N ASN A 152 -65.70 16.17 1.20
CA ASN A 152 -65.78 17.63 1.14
C ASN A 152 -64.59 18.31 0.44
N THR A 153 -63.56 17.55 0.02
CA THR A 153 -62.33 18.07 -0.61
C THR A 153 -62.13 17.65 -2.06
N LEU A 154 -62.96 16.74 -2.60
CA LEU A 154 -62.71 16.07 -3.88
C LEU A 154 -63.80 16.30 -4.94
N GLU A 155 -64.52 17.43 -4.89
CA GLU A 155 -65.67 17.70 -5.80
C GLU A 155 -65.33 17.88 -7.29
N ASN A 156 -64.07 17.85 -7.73
CA ASN A 156 -63.73 18.19 -9.13
C ASN A 156 -62.63 17.31 -9.74
N ILE A 157 -62.83 15.99 -9.82
CA ILE A 157 -61.98 15.14 -10.66
C ILE A 157 -62.86 14.40 -11.68
N PRO A 158 -62.78 14.73 -12.98
CA PRO A 158 -63.56 14.03 -13.99
C PRO A 158 -63.13 12.56 -14.08
N SER A 159 -64.05 11.69 -13.68
CA SER A 159 -63.96 10.24 -13.80
C SER A 159 -64.25 9.80 -15.25
N SER A 160 -63.36 10.08 -16.19
CA SER A 160 -63.26 9.30 -17.43
C SER A 160 -61.98 9.66 -18.20
N VAL A 161 -60.89 8.98 -17.92
CA VAL A 161 -59.87 8.76 -18.95
C VAL A 161 -59.72 7.26 -19.10
N PRO A 162 -59.99 6.69 -20.29
CA PRO A 162 -59.77 5.28 -20.52
C PRO A 162 -58.29 4.97 -20.29
N LEU A 163 -58.01 4.04 -19.38
CA LEU A 163 -56.68 3.47 -19.16
C LEU A 163 -56.25 2.71 -20.43
N GLN A 164 -55.61 3.38 -21.37
CA GLN A 164 -54.87 2.70 -22.43
C GLN A 164 -53.40 2.67 -22.01
N MET A 165 -52.94 1.47 -21.65
CA MET A 165 -51.52 1.17 -21.48
C MET A 165 -50.87 1.20 -22.86
N VAL A 166 -49.99 2.16 -23.08
CA VAL A 166 -49.06 2.10 -24.20
C VAL A 166 -47.79 1.43 -23.66
N THR A 167 -47.22 0.50 -24.41
CA THR A 167 -46.02 -0.28 -24.02
C THR A 167 -44.83 0.61 -23.63
N GLU A 168 -44.78 1.82 -24.18
CA GLU A 168 -43.78 2.86 -23.92
C GLU A 168 -43.76 3.37 -22.47
N ASP A 169 -44.91 3.43 -21.79
CA ASP A 169 -45.01 3.89 -20.39
C ASP A 169 -44.33 2.90 -19.42
N LYS A 170 -44.28 1.62 -19.80
CA LYS A 170 -43.64 0.56 -19.01
C LYS A 170 -42.12 0.58 -19.14
N ILE A 171 -41.61 0.97 -20.31
CA ILE A 171 -40.17 1.16 -20.52
C ILE A 171 -39.66 2.30 -19.63
N LEU A 172 -40.44 3.37 -19.49
CA LEU A 172 -40.15 4.48 -18.58
C LEU A 172 -40.08 4.04 -17.10
N LEU A 173 -40.90 3.07 -16.69
CA LEU A 173 -40.86 2.49 -15.35
C LEU A 173 -39.57 1.73 -15.07
N ASP A 174 -39.18 0.83 -15.97
CA ASP A 174 -37.95 0.04 -15.80
C ASP A 174 -36.70 0.93 -15.86
N LEU A 175 -36.70 1.97 -16.70
CA LEU A 175 -35.61 2.94 -16.76
C LEU A 175 -35.47 3.73 -15.45
N LYS A 176 -36.59 4.11 -14.83
CA LYS A 176 -36.57 4.81 -13.54
C LYS A 176 -36.05 3.90 -12.42
N ASP A 177 -36.50 2.65 -12.37
CA ASP A 177 -36.06 1.71 -11.33
C ASP A 177 -34.57 1.36 -11.49
N ARG A 178 -34.10 1.22 -12.74
CA ARG A 178 -32.66 1.08 -13.03
C ARG A 178 -31.86 2.32 -12.62
N LEU A 179 -32.41 3.53 -12.84
CA LEU A 179 -31.77 4.78 -12.43
C LEU A 179 -31.70 4.92 -10.90
N LEU A 180 -32.73 4.48 -10.16
CA LEU A 180 -32.70 4.46 -8.70
C LEU A 180 -31.63 3.49 -8.17
N LEU A 181 -31.51 2.29 -8.75
CA LEU A 181 -30.46 1.34 -8.38
C LEU A 181 -29.05 1.90 -8.63
N GLU A 182 -28.83 2.53 -9.79
CA GLU A 182 -27.56 3.20 -10.10
C GLU A 182 -27.26 4.36 -9.16
N GLN A 183 -28.28 5.15 -8.77
CA GLN A 183 -28.11 6.22 -7.79
C GLN A 183 -27.75 5.68 -6.40
N GLU A 184 -28.40 4.61 -5.92
CA GLU A 184 -28.04 3.97 -4.65
C GLU A 184 -26.61 3.42 -4.69
N GLN A 185 -26.23 2.79 -5.80
CA GLN A 185 -24.88 2.27 -5.98
C GLN A 185 -23.84 3.39 -6.04
N TYR A 186 -24.15 4.52 -6.70
CA TYR A 186 -23.30 5.70 -6.73
C TYR A 186 -23.10 6.31 -5.33
N VAL A 187 -24.16 6.45 -4.54
CA VAL A 187 -24.08 6.95 -3.16
C VAL A 187 -23.23 6.02 -2.29
N LYS A 188 -23.42 4.70 -2.42
CA LYS A 188 -22.62 3.70 -1.71
C LYS A 188 -21.13 3.79 -2.08
N ASN A 189 -20.83 3.97 -3.36
CA ASN A 189 -19.47 4.14 -3.85
C ASN A 189 -18.82 5.44 -3.33
N LEU A 190 -19.59 6.54 -3.28
CA LEU A 190 -19.13 7.80 -2.68
C LEU A 190 -18.79 7.64 -1.20
N SER A 191 -19.64 6.94 -0.43
CA SER A 191 -19.35 6.63 0.98
C SER A 191 -18.05 5.84 1.11
N ASN A 192 -17.89 4.77 0.33
CA ASN A 192 -16.69 3.95 0.35
C ASN A 192 -15.44 4.76 -0.03
N GLN A 193 -15.52 5.64 -1.03
CA GLN A 193 -14.42 6.52 -1.41
C GLN A 193 -14.07 7.52 -0.32
N SER A 194 -15.07 8.07 0.38
CA SER A 194 -14.86 8.97 1.52
C SER A 194 -14.13 8.25 2.65
N ASP A 195 -14.55 7.02 2.99
CA ASP A 195 -13.90 6.22 4.02
C ASP A 195 -12.44 5.89 3.64
N LEU A 196 -12.22 5.50 2.38
CA LEU A 196 -10.87 5.24 1.86
C LEU A 196 -9.97 6.48 1.92
N LEU A 197 -10.51 7.66 1.58
CA LEU A 197 -9.79 8.93 1.69
C LEU A 197 -9.45 9.24 3.14
N SER A 198 -10.37 8.97 4.08
CA SER A 198 -10.09 9.12 5.52
C SER A 198 -8.94 8.20 5.97
N GLU A 199 -8.98 6.92 5.58
CA GLU A 199 -7.90 5.97 5.88
C GLU A 199 -6.55 6.39 5.29
N ILE A 200 -6.53 6.86 4.04
CA ILE A 200 -5.32 7.37 3.38
C ILE A 200 -4.78 8.59 4.12
N THR A 201 -5.66 9.47 4.59
CA THR A 201 -5.29 10.68 5.31
C THR A 201 -4.69 10.32 6.66
N ASP A 202 -5.30 9.40 7.41
CA ASP A 202 -4.76 8.89 8.67
C ASP A 202 -3.43 8.15 8.48
N ALA A 203 -3.29 7.36 7.41
CA ALA A 203 -2.04 6.69 7.09
C ALA A 203 -0.92 7.70 6.79
N ARG A 204 -1.18 8.74 5.99
CA ARG A 204 -0.19 9.78 5.66
C ARG A 204 0.16 10.69 6.82
N LEU A 205 -0.81 11.05 7.66
CA LEU A 205 -0.61 12.06 8.71
C LEU A 205 -0.13 11.46 10.04
N LYS A 206 -0.49 10.21 10.36
CA LYS A 206 -0.12 9.58 11.63
C LYS A 206 0.88 8.45 11.43
N LYS A 207 0.47 7.41 10.71
CA LYS A 207 1.25 6.15 10.63
C LYS A 207 2.61 6.32 9.97
N VAL A 208 2.67 7.02 8.83
CA VAL A 208 3.94 7.21 8.09
C VAL A 208 4.93 8.07 8.88
N PRO A 209 4.54 9.24 9.43
CA PRO A 209 5.43 10.03 10.29
C PRO A 209 5.92 9.27 11.52
N GLU A 210 5.04 8.57 12.23
CA GLU A 210 5.42 7.75 13.39
C GLU A 210 6.44 6.67 13.01
N LEU A 211 6.19 5.93 11.93
CA LEU A 211 7.12 4.91 11.44
C LEU A 211 8.48 5.51 11.08
N THR A 212 8.47 6.69 10.45
CA THR A 212 9.69 7.40 10.07
C THR A 212 10.46 7.86 11.30
N GLU A 213 9.77 8.39 12.32
CA GLU A 213 10.38 8.79 13.59
C GLU A 213 10.99 7.59 14.33
N HIS A 214 10.28 6.46 14.37
CA HIS A 214 10.80 5.20 14.91
C HIS A 214 12.07 4.75 14.17
N LYS A 215 12.07 4.82 12.85
CA LYS A 215 13.24 4.48 12.02
C LYS A 215 14.43 5.40 12.29
N ILE A 216 14.18 6.70 12.46
CA ILE A 216 15.22 7.68 12.81
C ILE A 216 15.82 7.33 14.18
N LYS A 217 14.99 7.01 15.18
CA LYS A 217 15.45 6.58 16.51
C LYS A 217 16.29 5.30 16.42
N GLU A 218 15.89 4.34 15.60
CA GLU A 218 16.66 3.12 15.36
C GLU A 218 18.05 3.42 14.79
N TYR A 219 18.14 4.31 13.77
CA TYR A 219 19.42 4.73 13.20
C TYR A 219 20.30 5.48 14.21
N GLN A 220 19.73 6.35 15.03
CA GLN A 220 20.47 7.03 16.10
C GLN A 220 21.05 6.05 17.13
N ILE A 221 20.29 5.01 17.49
CA ILE A 221 20.77 3.94 18.39
C ILE A 221 21.92 3.17 17.71
N LYS A 222 21.77 2.83 16.43
CA LYS A 222 22.79 2.11 15.67
C LYS A 222 24.09 2.92 15.54
N GLU A 223 23.97 4.22 15.33
CA GLU A 223 25.11 5.15 15.32
C GLU A 223 25.82 5.17 16.68
N LYS A 224 25.08 5.34 17.77
CA LYS A 224 25.65 5.29 19.14
C LYS A 224 26.35 3.96 19.42
N LEU A 225 25.75 2.84 19.00
CA LEU A 225 26.34 1.52 19.14
C LEU A 225 27.65 1.40 18.36
N ASN A 226 27.70 1.89 17.13
CA ASN A 226 28.91 1.88 16.32
C ASN A 226 30.00 2.77 16.92
N HIS A 227 29.63 3.91 17.49
CA HIS A 227 30.58 4.78 18.18
C HIS A 227 31.19 4.10 19.41
N VAL A 228 30.37 3.42 20.22
CA VAL A 228 30.84 2.62 21.36
C VAL A 228 31.74 1.47 20.90
N LYS A 229 31.38 0.75 19.83
CA LYS A 229 32.21 -0.32 19.25
C LYS A 229 33.57 0.20 18.78
N SER A 230 33.60 1.36 18.13
CA SER A 230 34.84 1.99 17.69
C SER A 230 35.72 2.38 18.88
N SER A 231 35.13 2.99 19.91
CA SER A 231 35.83 3.36 21.14
C SER A 231 36.39 2.12 21.87
N LEU A 232 35.62 1.04 21.95
CA LEU A 232 36.07 -0.24 22.50
C LEU A 232 37.28 -0.80 21.74
N MET A 233 37.24 -0.73 20.40
CA MET A 233 38.35 -1.20 19.57
C MET A 233 39.62 -0.36 19.79
N GLN A 234 39.48 0.97 19.92
CA GLN A 234 40.60 1.86 20.23
C GLN A 234 41.24 1.52 21.59
N GLU A 235 40.44 1.30 22.62
CA GLU A 235 40.97 0.91 23.93
C GLU A 235 41.58 -0.49 23.91
N LYS A 236 41.01 -1.43 23.14
CA LYS A 236 41.64 -2.75 22.93
C LYS A 236 43.03 -2.63 22.32
N VAL A 237 43.17 -1.85 21.25
CA VAL A 237 44.48 -1.60 20.61
C VAL A 237 45.45 -0.95 21.59
N ARG A 238 44.97 -0.02 22.43
CA ARG A 238 45.81 0.61 23.46
C ARG A 238 46.33 -0.40 24.48
N VAL A 239 45.47 -1.32 24.94
CA VAL A 239 45.87 -2.41 25.83
C VAL A 239 46.88 -3.33 25.14
N ASP A 240 46.63 -3.72 23.89
CA ASP A 240 47.53 -4.59 23.13
C ASP A 240 48.93 -3.95 23.01
N VAL A 241 49.00 -2.68 22.60
CA VAL A 241 50.26 -1.91 22.54
C VAL A 241 50.95 -1.83 23.90
N PHE A 242 50.19 -1.61 24.98
CA PHE A 242 50.76 -1.57 26.33
C PHE A 242 51.34 -2.92 26.74
N THR A 243 50.64 -4.02 26.44
CA THR A 243 51.13 -5.37 26.74
C THR A 243 52.37 -5.73 25.94
N GLU A 244 52.40 -5.38 24.65
CA GLU A 244 53.56 -5.57 23.77
C GLU A 244 54.75 -4.73 24.23
N ALA A 245 54.53 -3.47 24.60
CA ALA A 245 55.57 -2.60 25.13
C ALA A 245 56.16 -3.14 26.45
N ASN A 246 55.32 -3.68 27.34
CA ASN A 246 55.78 -4.29 28.58
C ASN A 246 56.58 -5.58 28.33
N GLY A 247 56.14 -6.43 27.40
CA GLY A 247 56.89 -7.60 26.96
C GLY A 247 58.24 -7.23 26.34
N SER A 248 58.25 -6.20 25.48
CA SER A 248 59.47 -5.66 24.88
C SER A 248 60.43 -5.11 25.94
N LEU A 249 59.92 -4.38 26.94
CA LEU A 249 60.72 -3.87 28.04
C LEU A 249 61.37 -4.99 28.85
N GLN A 250 60.65 -6.10 29.09
CA GLN A 250 61.21 -7.25 29.77
C GLN A 250 62.34 -7.90 28.94
N ALA A 251 62.13 -8.07 27.63
CA ALA A 251 63.16 -8.58 26.72
C ALA A 251 64.40 -7.68 26.71
N TYR A 252 64.23 -6.35 26.70
CA TYR A 252 65.36 -5.41 26.81
C TYR A 252 66.10 -5.53 28.14
N LYS A 253 65.40 -5.75 29.25
CA LYS A 253 66.04 -5.97 30.56
C LYS A 253 66.89 -7.24 30.57
N GLU A 254 66.39 -8.32 29.98
CA GLU A 254 67.14 -9.58 29.84
C GLU A 254 68.37 -9.37 28.93
N LEU A 255 68.21 -8.72 27.78
CA LEU A 255 69.33 -8.41 26.89
C LEU A 255 70.41 -7.54 27.55
N ILE A 256 70.02 -6.53 28.32
CA ILE A 256 70.97 -5.70 29.09
C ILE A 256 71.73 -6.53 30.13
N LYS A 257 71.04 -7.48 30.79
CA LYS A 257 71.68 -8.39 31.74
C LYS A 257 72.71 -9.27 31.03
N ASP A 258 72.33 -9.89 29.92
CA ASP A 258 73.22 -10.74 29.13
C ASP A 258 74.45 -9.98 28.63
N ILE A 259 74.27 -8.73 28.18
CA ILE A 259 75.39 -7.86 27.76
C ILE A 259 76.33 -7.59 28.94
N LYS A 260 75.80 -7.32 30.15
CA LYS A 260 76.64 -7.10 31.33
C LYS A 260 77.42 -8.35 31.73
N ASP A 261 76.78 -9.51 31.65
CA ASP A 261 77.43 -10.79 31.95
C ASP A 261 78.56 -11.04 30.93
N GLN A 262 78.31 -10.81 29.63
CA GLN A 262 79.34 -10.89 28.58
C GLN A 262 80.48 -9.90 28.77
N GLN A 263 80.19 -8.66 29.18
CA GLN A 263 81.22 -7.66 29.50
C GLN A 263 82.10 -8.11 30.66
N SER A 264 81.50 -8.65 31.72
CA SER A 264 82.24 -9.18 32.86
C SER A 264 83.14 -10.34 32.47
N ASP A 265 82.66 -11.25 31.62
CA ASP A 265 83.46 -12.38 31.15
C ASP A 265 84.60 -11.94 30.22
N CYS A 266 84.37 -10.95 29.36
CA CYS A 266 85.43 -10.31 28.57
C CYS A 266 86.50 -9.67 29.46
N GLU A 267 86.10 -8.94 30.50
CA GLU A 267 87.03 -8.32 31.46
C GLU A 267 87.89 -9.37 32.16
N LYS A 268 87.29 -10.48 32.61
CA LYS A 268 88.03 -11.60 33.22
C LYS A 268 89.03 -12.22 32.23
N GLU A 269 88.65 -12.41 30.97
CA GLU A 269 89.56 -12.98 29.98
C GLU A 269 90.69 -12.00 29.63
N ILE A 270 90.42 -10.70 29.53
CA ILE A 270 91.45 -9.67 29.37
C ILE A 270 92.45 -9.74 30.53
N GLN A 271 91.96 -9.81 31.77
CA GLN A 271 92.81 -9.92 32.95
C GLN A 271 93.67 -11.19 32.91
N ARG A 272 93.06 -12.33 32.56
CA ARG A 272 93.76 -13.61 32.41
C ARG A 272 94.86 -13.55 31.34
N LEU A 273 94.58 -12.91 30.21
CA LEU A 273 95.55 -12.72 29.13
C LEU A 273 96.68 -11.76 29.53
N MET A 274 96.38 -10.71 30.30
CA MET A 274 97.39 -9.81 30.87
C MET A 274 98.33 -10.58 31.82
N ASP A 275 97.78 -11.38 32.73
CA ASP A 275 98.56 -12.21 33.64
C ASP A 275 99.44 -13.22 32.87
N LEU A 276 98.90 -13.82 31.80
CA LEU A 276 99.65 -14.75 30.95
C LEU A 276 100.78 -14.05 30.21
N LYS A 277 100.54 -12.85 29.69
CA LYS A 277 101.57 -12.01 29.06
C LYS A 277 102.69 -11.66 30.04
N GLU A 278 102.35 -11.30 31.28
CA GLU A 278 103.35 -11.03 32.31
C GLU A 278 104.20 -12.26 32.62
N LYS A 279 103.55 -13.43 32.81
CA LYS A 279 104.26 -14.71 33.01
C LYS A 279 105.19 -15.04 31.84
N TYR A 280 104.76 -14.83 30.61
CA TYR A 280 105.58 -15.07 29.42
C TYR A 280 106.79 -14.11 29.36
N SER A 281 106.58 -12.83 29.68
CA SER A 281 107.67 -11.85 29.78
C SER A 281 108.72 -12.26 30.81
N GLN A 282 108.30 -12.75 31.98
CA GLN A 282 109.21 -13.23 33.01
C GLN A 282 110.03 -14.45 32.54
N VAL A 283 109.40 -15.41 31.85
CA VAL A 283 110.10 -16.58 31.30
C VAL A 283 111.09 -16.16 30.21
N SER A 284 110.71 -15.23 29.34
CA SER A 284 111.60 -14.70 28.29
C SER A 284 112.81 -13.96 28.87
N CYS A 285 112.61 -13.14 29.92
CA CYS A 285 113.72 -12.49 30.63
C CYS A 285 114.68 -13.51 31.27
N LYS A 286 114.15 -14.58 31.88
CA LYS A 286 115.00 -15.66 32.44
C LYS A 286 115.83 -16.35 31.37
N GLN A 287 115.22 -16.67 30.22
CA GLN A 287 115.94 -17.26 29.08
C GLN A 287 117.03 -16.33 28.55
N TYR A 288 116.76 -15.03 28.45
CA TYR A 288 117.75 -14.04 28.05
C TYR A 288 118.91 -13.96 29.07
N ASP A 289 118.61 -13.93 30.36
CA ASP A 289 119.62 -13.89 31.42
C ASP A 289 120.50 -15.14 31.43
N ASP A 290 119.94 -16.32 31.16
CA ASP A 290 120.68 -17.58 31.08
C ASP A 290 121.60 -17.62 29.84
N ILE A 291 121.14 -17.09 28.70
CA ILE A 291 121.96 -16.91 27.50
C ILE A 291 123.09 -15.91 27.77
N LEU A 292 122.80 -14.78 28.44
CA LEU A 292 123.78 -13.76 28.78
C LEU A 292 124.85 -14.28 29.74
N LYS A 293 124.46 -15.05 30.77
CA LYS A 293 125.40 -15.73 31.68
C LYS A 293 126.31 -16.69 30.92
N SER A 294 125.73 -17.50 30.04
CA SER A 294 126.49 -18.43 29.19
C SER A 294 127.49 -17.67 28.31
N TYR A 295 127.07 -16.58 27.68
CA TYR A 295 127.94 -15.72 26.87
C TYR A 295 129.09 -15.10 27.68
N LEU A 296 128.82 -14.57 28.88
CA LEU A 296 129.85 -14.03 29.77
C LEU A 296 130.86 -15.11 30.20
N GLN A 297 130.40 -16.32 30.48
CA GLN A 297 131.29 -17.45 30.78
C GLN A 297 132.17 -17.82 29.58
N TYR A 298 131.61 -17.85 28.37
CA TYR A 298 132.40 -18.09 27.15
C TYR A 298 133.42 -16.98 26.92
N LYS A 299 133.04 -15.70 27.08
CA LYS A 299 133.96 -14.56 26.96
C LYS A 299 135.11 -14.65 27.96
N ALA A 300 134.81 -14.89 29.24
CA ALA A 300 135.82 -15.05 30.28
C ALA A 300 136.76 -16.24 29.99
N THR A 301 136.23 -17.34 29.44
CA THR A 301 137.04 -18.50 29.03
C THR A 301 137.95 -18.17 27.85
N ILE A 302 137.46 -17.40 26.88
CA ILE A 302 138.26 -16.93 25.74
C ILE A 302 139.34 -15.96 26.20
N GLU A 303 139.04 -15.02 27.09
CA GLU A 303 140.03 -14.09 27.66
C GLU A 303 141.09 -14.83 28.47
N LYS A 304 140.71 -15.82 29.30
CA LYS A 304 141.68 -16.70 29.98
C LYS A 304 142.56 -17.47 29.01
N LYS A 305 141.97 -18.02 27.93
CA LYS A 305 142.76 -18.67 26.87
C LYS A 305 143.70 -17.68 26.18
N LYS A 306 143.26 -16.46 25.90
CA LYS A 306 144.09 -15.41 25.30
C LYS A 306 145.26 -15.03 26.20
N LEU A 307 145.02 -14.83 27.50
CA LEU A 307 146.06 -14.61 28.50
C LEU A 307 147.06 -15.77 28.55
N LEU A 308 146.58 -17.02 28.55
CA LEU A 308 147.45 -18.20 28.49
C LEU A 308 148.31 -18.20 27.21
N TYR A 309 147.72 -17.91 26.06
CA TYR A 309 148.46 -17.81 24.79
C TYR A 309 149.48 -16.66 24.78
N GLU A 310 149.19 -15.53 25.40
CA GLU A 310 150.13 -14.42 25.54
C GLU A 310 151.28 -14.78 26.51
N THR A 311 151.01 -15.48 27.61
CA THR A 311 152.06 -15.99 28.52
C THR A 311 152.91 -17.11 27.91
N LEU A 312 152.42 -17.83 26.90
CA LEU A 312 153.15 -18.85 26.14
C LEU A 312 153.97 -18.27 24.98
N LYS A 313 153.82 -16.97 24.68
CA LYS A 313 154.50 -16.27 23.58
C LYS A 313 155.60 -15.31 24.06
N SER A 314 155.84 -15.24 25.37
CA SER A 314 156.99 -14.60 26.03
C SER A 314 157.97 -15.66 26.51
#